data_AF-A0AAW7NLS8-F1
#
_entry.id   AF-A0AAW7NLS8-F1
#
_cell.length_a   1.000
_cell.length_b   1.000
_cell.length_c   1.000
_cell.angle_alpha   90.00
_cell.angle_beta   90.00
_cell.angle_gamma   90.00
#
_symmetry.space_group_name_H-M   'P 1'
#
loop_
_entity.id
_entity.type
_entity.pdbx_description
1 polymer ?
#
loop_
_entity_poly.entity_id
_entity_poly.type
_entity_poly.pdbx_seq_one_letter_code
_entity_poly.pdbx_strand_id
1 'polypeptide(L)'
;MSFVYDYGKQVAEFVVPVNEVRHLPTQFREYVNKNCEAHNPAFDLLTCTEEIFKMCITESDISQFFKHESEVSETFRTIQNPKVIHALCSIYELVPPEEIPKKKVSKAEKFFIKVLNKVAETLNKPTKLTKGDVK
;
A
#
# COMPACT_ATOMS: atom_id res chain seq x y z
N MET A 1 -5.64 7.61 7.61
CA MET A 1 -5.18 9.01 7.52
C MET A 1 -5.21 9.37 6.05
N SER A 2 -5.77 10.52 5.72
CA SER A 2 -6.07 10.96 4.37
C SER A 2 -5.61 12.40 4.22
N PHE A 3 -5.16 12.74 3.01
CA PHE A 3 -4.55 14.03 2.70
C PHE A 3 -5.27 14.65 1.51
N VAL A 4 -5.45 15.96 1.54
CA VAL A 4 -6.03 16.72 0.43
C VAL A 4 -4.98 17.65 -0.12
N TYR A 5 -4.88 17.66 -1.44
CA TYR A 5 -3.96 18.50 -2.19
C TYR A 5 -4.74 19.44 -3.11
N ASP A 6 -4.36 20.71 -3.12
CA ASP A 6 -4.83 21.70 -4.09
C ASP A 6 -3.63 22.20 -4.89
N TYR A 7 -3.67 22.06 -6.22
CA TYR A 7 -2.55 22.34 -7.13
C TYR A 7 -1.18 21.79 -6.65
N GLY A 8 -1.17 20.56 -6.10
CA GLY A 8 0.03 19.88 -5.62
C GLY A 8 0.52 20.33 -4.24
N LYS A 9 -0.17 21.24 -3.55
CA LYS A 9 0.13 21.63 -2.18
C LYS A 9 -0.85 20.95 -1.22
N GLN A 10 -0.33 20.38 -0.14
CA GLN A 10 -1.19 19.82 0.91
C GLN A 10 -1.96 20.97 1.59
N VAL A 11 -3.29 20.89 1.58
CA VAL A 11 -4.18 21.89 2.19
C VAL A 11 -4.90 21.37 3.43
N ALA A 12 -5.07 20.04 3.55
CA ALA A 12 -5.69 19.43 4.72
C ALA A 12 -5.21 18.00 4.97
N GLU A 13 -5.38 17.57 6.21
CA GLU A 13 -5.15 16.21 6.69
C GLU A 13 -6.28 15.81 7.64
N PHE A 14 -6.76 14.58 7.53
CA PHE A 14 -7.79 14.06 8.41
C PHE A 14 -7.67 12.56 8.64
N VAL A 15 -8.26 12.10 9.75
CA VAL A 15 -8.36 10.68 10.10
C VAL A 15 -9.83 10.28 10.01
N VAL A 16 -10.18 9.50 8.98
CA VAL A 16 -11.52 8.92 8.84
C VAL A 16 -11.50 7.47 9.30
N PRO A 17 -12.32 7.08 10.29
CA PRO A 17 -12.57 5.68 10.57
C PRO A 17 -13.45 5.08 9.45
N VAL A 18 -12.87 4.22 8.62
CA VAL A 18 -13.54 3.60 7.45
C VAL A 18 -14.85 2.86 7.84
N ASN A 19 -14.95 2.40 9.09
CA ASN A 19 -16.06 1.57 9.57
C ASN A 19 -17.32 2.36 9.98
N GLU A 20 -17.23 3.69 10.16
CA GLU A 20 -18.36 4.51 10.63
C GLU A 20 -19.08 5.28 9.52
N VAL A 21 -18.55 5.24 8.29
CA VAL A 21 -18.99 6.12 7.22
C VAL A 21 -19.99 5.43 6.31
N ARG A 22 -21.26 5.83 6.39
CA ARG A 22 -22.32 5.28 5.53
C ARG A 22 -22.17 5.65 4.04
N HIS A 23 -21.41 6.70 3.69
CA HIS A 23 -21.06 7.05 2.30
C HIS A 23 -19.74 7.85 2.21
N LEU A 24 -18.61 7.16 1.99
CA LEU A 24 -17.28 7.79 1.85
C LEU A 24 -17.19 8.84 0.72
N PRO A 25 -17.78 8.64 -0.48
CA PRO A 25 -17.73 9.64 -1.55
C PRO A 25 -18.26 11.02 -1.13
N THR A 26 -19.35 11.06 -0.36
CA THR A 26 -19.92 12.30 0.16
C THR A 26 -18.94 13.03 1.06
N GLN A 27 -18.26 12.31 1.95
CA GLN A 27 -17.26 12.92 2.82
C GLN A 27 -16.06 13.46 2.05
N PHE A 28 -15.57 12.74 1.03
CA PHE A 28 -14.48 13.24 0.20
C PHE A 28 -14.85 14.57 -0.46
N ARG A 29 -16.08 14.71 -0.96
CA ARG A 29 -16.58 15.98 -1.49
C ARG A 29 -16.62 17.08 -0.44
N GLU A 30 -17.12 16.78 0.75
CA GLU A 30 -17.14 17.75 1.86
C GLU A 30 -15.72 18.24 2.20
N TYR A 31 -14.74 17.33 2.24
CA TYR A 31 -13.35 17.68 2.50
C TYR A 31 -12.74 18.51 1.37
N VAL A 32 -12.97 18.14 0.12
CA VAL A 32 -12.47 18.90 -1.03
C VAL A 32 -13.11 20.30 -1.08
N ASN A 33 -14.44 20.39 -0.98
CA ASN A 33 -15.18 21.65 -1.01
C ASN A 33 -14.81 22.60 0.12
N LYS A 34 -14.45 22.07 1.29
CA LYS A 34 -14.06 22.88 2.45
C LYS A 34 -12.64 23.44 2.33
N ASN A 35 -11.74 22.73 1.65
CA ASN A 35 -10.29 23.01 1.71
C ASN A 35 -9.69 23.45 0.37
N CYS A 36 -10.39 23.27 -0.75
CA CYS A 36 -9.95 23.69 -2.08
C CYS A 36 -10.76 24.90 -2.56
N GLU A 37 -10.14 25.83 -3.27
CA GLU A 37 -10.80 27.06 -3.72
C GLU A 37 -11.78 26.82 -4.88
N ALA A 38 -11.64 25.71 -5.60
CA ALA A 38 -12.53 25.34 -6.69
C ALA A 38 -13.92 24.93 -6.16
N HIS A 39 -14.99 25.56 -6.64
CA HIS A 39 -16.36 25.36 -6.15
C HIS A 39 -17.08 24.11 -6.66
N ASN A 40 -16.45 23.30 -7.52
CA ASN A 40 -16.98 21.99 -7.92
C ASN A 40 -15.95 21.14 -8.69
N PRO A 41 -14.79 20.79 -8.10
CA PRO A 41 -13.77 20.09 -8.85
C PRO A 41 -14.13 18.62 -8.87
N ALA A 42 -14.30 18.05 -10.07
CA ALA A 42 -13.95 16.65 -10.19
C ALA A 42 -12.52 16.48 -9.68
N PHE A 43 -12.25 15.45 -8.90
CA PHE A 43 -10.98 15.29 -8.20
C PHE A 43 -10.43 13.88 -8.34
N ASP A 44 -9.11 13.78 -8.24
CA ASP A 44 -8.41 12.51 -8.25
C ASP A 44 -8.40 11.89 -6.85
N LEU A 45 -8.72 10.60 -6.76
CA LEU A 45 -8.64 9.81 -5.54
C LEU A 45 -7.57 8.73 -5.68
N LEU A 46 -6.45 8.91 -5.01
CA LEU A 46 -5.40 7.89 -4.92
C LEU A 46 -5.63 7.03 -3.67
N THR A 47 -5.77 5.72 -3.84
CA THR A 47 -6.00 4.79 -2.73
C THR A 47 -5.30 3.45 -2.95
N CYS A 48 -4.86 2.82 -1.86
CA CYS A 48 -4.41 1.42 -1.86
C CYS A 48 -5.43 0.47 -1.20
N THR A 49 -6.61 0.99 -0.82
CA THR A 49 -7.68 0.24 -0.17
C THR A 49 -8.77 -0.11 -1.18
N GLU A 50 -8.99 -1.40 -1.41
CA GLU A 50 -9.89 -1.90 -2.45
C GLU A 50 -11.34 -1.49 -2.21
N GLU A 51 -11.79 -1.48 -0.95
CA GLU A 51 -13.14 -1.09 -0.56
C GLU A 51 -13.41 0.37 -0.92
N ILE A 52 -12.47 1.27 -0.62
CA ILE A 52 -12.57 2.69 -0.95
C ILE A 52 -12.61 2.88 -2.48
N PHE A 53 -11.76 2.15 -3.20
CA PHE A 53 -11.73 2.19 -4.66
C PHE A 53 -13.08 1.77 -5.26
N LYS A 54 -13.63 0.65 -4.81
CA LYS A 54 -14.93 0.14 -5.28
C LYS A 54 -16.09 1.08 -4.93
N MET A 55 -16.10 1.68 -3.75
CA MET A 55 -17.15 2.61 -3.35
C MET A 55 -17.20 3.88 -4.21
N CYS A 56 -16.07 4.30 -4.79
CA CYS A 56 -16.00 5.52 -5.60
C CYS A 56 -16.09 5.24 -7.11
N ILE A 57 -16.07 3.97 -7.55
CA ILE A 57 -15.98 3.62 -8.97
C ILE A 57 -17.18 4.10 -9.81
N THR A 58 -18.32 4.32 -9.16
CA THR A 58 -19.57 4.77 -9.80
C THR A 58 -19.74 6.30 -9.79
N GLU A 59 -18.83 7.03 -9.15
CA GLU A 59 -18.93 8.47 -8.95
C GLU A 59 -18.28 9.19 -10.13
N SER A 60 -19.07 9.94 -10.92
CA SER A 60 -18.60 10.56 -12.18
C SER A 60 -17.57 11.67 -12.01
N ASP A 61 -17.55 12.30 -10.84
CA ASP A 61 -16.69 13.42 -10.45
C ASP A 61 -15.45 12.97 -9.66
N ILE A 62 -15.31 11.67 -9.37
CA ILE A 62 -14.15 11.13 -8.65
C ILE A 62 -13.36 10.26 -9.62
N SER A 63 -12.13 10.65 -9.93
CA SER A 63 -11.21 9.86 -10.74
C SER A 63 -10.33 9.00 -9.84
N GLN A 64 -10.72 7.74 -9.64
CA GLN A 64 -10.02 6.81 -8.75
C GLN A 64 -8.78 6.17 -9.39
N PHE A 65 -7.70 6.11 -8.63
CA PHE A 65 -6.45 5.43 -8.98
C PHE A 65 -6.07 4.46 -7.87
N PHE A 66 -6.05 3.17 -8.20
CA PHE A 66 -5.53 2.15 -7.30
C PHE A 66 -4.01 2.13 -7.37
N LYS A 67 -3.34 2.40 -6.24
CA LYS A 67 -1.90 2.67 -6.17
C LYS A 67 -1.24 1.82 -5.09
N HIS A 68 0.08 1.69 -5.16
CA HIS A 68 0.84 1.00 -4.11
C HIS A 68 0.83 1.84 -2.82
N GLU A 69 0.92 1.20 -1.65
CA GLU A 69 0.86 1.88 -0.34
C GLU A 69 1.89 3.03 -0.22
N SER A 70 3.06 2.83 -0.82
CA SER A 70 4.14 3.84 -0.86
C SER A 70 3.78 5.12 -1.62
N GLU A 71 2.77 5.09 -2.49
CA GLU A 71 2.34 6.24 -3.28
C GLU A 71 1.18 7.01 -2.62
N VAL A 72 0.49 6.41 -1.64
CA VAL A 72 -0.75 6.98 -1.06
C VAL A 72 -0.61 7.39 0.41
N SER A 73 0.48 6.99 1.06
CA SER A 73 0.71 7.28 2.47
C SER A 73 1.93 8.19 2.62
N GLU A 74 1.69 9.47 2.91
CA GLU A 74 2.76 10.40 3.30
C GLU A 74 3.47 9.92 4.57
N THR A 75 2.74 9.31 5.50
CA THR A 75 3.30 8.67 6.70
C THR A 75 4.23 7.52 6.32
N PHE A 76 3.83 6.65 5.40
CA PHE A 76 4.69 5.58 4.90
C PHE A 76 5.92 6.16 4.22
N ARG A 77 5.77 7.14 3.32
CA ARG A 77 6.91 7.81 2.67
C ARG A 77 7.86 8.47 3.67
N THR A 78 7.32 9.09 4.71
CA THR A 78 8.09 9.76 5.76
C THR A 78 8.82 8.74 6.61
N ILE A 79 8.14 7.68 7.07
CA ILE A 79 8.75 6.60 7.86
C ILE A 79 9.77 5.82 7.04
N GLN A 80 9.53 5.59 5.75
CA GLN A 80 10.47 4.89 4.86
C GLN A 80 11.64 5.77 4.40
N ASN A 81 11.63 7.07 4.70
CA ASN A 81 12.76 7.93 4.37
C ASN A 81 14.00 7.47 5.16
N PRO A 82 15.13 7.15 4.51
CA PRO A 82 16.33 6.68 5.19
C PRO A 82 16.78 7.59 6.33
N LYS A 83 16.65 8.92 6.18
CA LYS A 83 17.01 9.88 7.23
C LYS A 83 16.12 9.73 8.47
N VAL A 84 14.83 9.49 8.27
CA VAL A 84 13.88 9.31 9.37
C VAL A 84 14.13 7.97 10.06
N ILE A 85 14.35 6.89 9.29
CA ILE A 85 14.75 5.58 9.86
C ILE A 85 16.01 5.72 10.69
N HIS A 86 17.06 6.35 10.16
CA HIS A 86 18.32 6.58 10.87
C HIS A 86 18.14 7.41 12.15
N ALA A 87 17.34 8.47 12.09
CA ALA A 87 17.02 9.28 13.26
C ALA A 87 16.28 8.46 14.33
N LEU A 88 15.27 7.67 13.93
CA LEU A 88 14.53 6.78 14.82
C LEU A 88 15.46 5.71 15.43
N CYS A 89 16.29 5.07 14.61
CA CYS A 89 17.30 4.10 15.08
C CYS A 89 18.25 4.74 16.10
N SER A 90 18.70 5.97 15.86
CA SER A 90 19.56 6.69 16.80
C SER A 90 18.86 6.99 18.13
N ILE A 91 17.60 7.45 18.09
CA ILE A 91 16.79 7.76 19.28
C ILE A 91 16.53 6.51 20.14
N TYR A 92 16.25 5.39 19.48
CA TYR A 92 15.93 4.12 20.16
C TYR A 92 17.14 3.22 20.35
N GLU A 93 18.36 3.71 20.09
CA GLU A 93 19.62 2.94 20.17
C GLU A 93 19.57 1.61 19.39
N LEU A 94 18.90 1.61 18.24
CA LEU A 94 18.76 0.48 17.34
C LEU A 94 19.77 0.56 16.19
N VAL A 95 20.12 -0.61 15.64
CA VAL A 95 20.98 -0.70 14.45
C VAL A 95 20.14 -0.41 13.19
N PRO A 96 20.57 0.51 12.30
CA PRO A 96 19.88 0.78 11.04
C PRO A 96 19.70 -0.48 10.19
N PRO A 97 18.57 -0.65 9.48
CA PRO A 97 18.26 -1.87 8.72
C PRO A 97 19.33 -2.28 7.69
N GLU A 98 20.06 -1.32 7.13
CA GLU A 98 21.15 -1.53 6.18
C GLU A 98 22.46 -2.00 6.82
N GLU A 99 22.66 -1.71 8.10
CA GLU A 99 23.79 -2.17 8.91
C GLU A 99 23.52 -3.53 9.55
N ILE A 100 22.25 -3.96 9.62
CA ILE A 100 21.90 -5.32 10.04
C ILE A 100 22.55 -6.28 9.05
N PRO A 101 23.44 -7.18 9.52
CA PRO A 101 24.09 -8.14 8.64
C PRO A 101 23.02 -8.99 7.95
N LYS A 102 22.84 -8.81 6.63
CA LYS A 102 22.00 -9.71 5.84
C LYS A 102 22.51 -11.12 6.08
N LYS A 103 21.70 -11.96 6.73
CA LYS A 103 22.06 -13.34 7.08
C LYS A 103 22.55 -14.01 5.80
N LYS A 104 23.87 -14.19 5.68
CA LYS A 104 24.46 -14.83 4.50
C LYS A 104 23.99 -16.27 4.56
N VAL A 105 22.99 -16.59 3.72
CA VAL A 105 22.47 -17.95 3.57
C VAL A 105 23.68 -18.85 3.32
N SER A 106 23.95 -19.73 4.29
CA SER A 106 25.10 -20.62 4.26
C SER A 106 25.02 -21.54 3.04
N LYS A 107 26.16 -22.11 2.63
CA LYS A 107 26.16 -23.10 1.53
C LYS A 107 25.21 -24.28 1.83
N ALA A 108 25.10 -24.66 3.10
CA ALA A 108 24.17 -25.68 3.58
C ALA A 108 22.71 -25.25 3.42
N GLU A 109 22.33 -24.06 3.90
CA GLU A 109 20.96 -23.54 3.74
C GLU A 109 20.57 -23.41 2.26
N LYS A 110 21.48 -22.93 1.39
CA LYS A 110 21.24 -22.87 -0.06
C LYS A 110 21.01 -24.26 -0.67
N PHE A 111 21.75 -25.26 -0.19
CA PHE A 111 21.56 -26.65 -0.61
C PHE A 111 20.19 -27.19 -0.17
N PHE A 112 19.81 -26.98 1.09
CA PHE A 112 18.50 -27.40 1.60
C PHE A 112 17.34 -26.72 0.88
N ILE A 113 17.41 -25.42 0.63
CA ILE A 113 16.40 -24.68 -0.14
C ILE A 113 16.25 -25.27 -1.55
N LYS A 114 17.38 -25.59 -2.22
CA LYS A 114 17.36 -26.20 -3.55
C LYS A 114 16.70 -27.58 -3.55
N VAL A 115 16.97 -28.40 -2.53
CA VAL A 115 16.36 -29.73 -2.36
C VAL A 115 14.85 -29.60 -2.12
N LEU A 116 14.44 -28.74 -1.20
CA LEU A 116 13.03 -28.52 -0.87
C LEU A 116 12.23 -27.99 -2.07
N ASN A 117 12.79 -27.06 -2.84
CA ASN A 117 12.15 -26.56 -4.07
C ASN A 117 11.98 -27.68 -5.11
N LYS A 118 12.99 -28.54 -5.28
CA LYS A 118 12.91 -29.68 -6.22
C LYS A 118 11.87 -30.71 -5.79
N VAL A 119 11.73 -30.94 -4.48
CA VAL A 119 10.68 -31.81 -3.92
C VAL A 119 9.29 -31.19 -4.16
N ALA A 120 9.12 -29.89 -3.89
CA ALA A 120 7.86 -29.18 -4.14
C ALA A 120 7.46 -29.20 -5.63
N GLU A 121 8.41 -28.99 -6.55
CA GLU A 121 8.17 -29.13 -7.98
C GLU A 121 7.75 -30.54 -8.37
N THR A 122 8.38 -31.55 -7.78
CA THR A 122 8.07 -32.97 -8.05
C THR A 122 6.71 -33.36 -7.51
N LEU A 123 6.32 -32.84 -6.35
CA LEU A 123 4.99 -33.04 -5.76
C LEU A 123 3.88 -32.28 -6.51
N ASN A 124 4.22 -31.15 -7.15
CA ASN A 124 3.28 -30.37 -7.98
C ASN A 124 3.10 -30.92 -9.40
N LYS A 125 3.99 -31.79 -9.88
CA LYS A 125 3.84 -32.47 -11.20
C LYS A 125 2.60 -33.38 -11.28
N PRO A 126 2.31 -34.27 -10.32
CA PRO A 126 1.11 -35.11 -10.38
C PRO A 126 -0.19 -34.32 -10.23
N THR A 127 -0.19 -33.17 -9.55
CA THR A 127 -1.37 -32.27 -9.41
C THR A 127 -1.70 -31.51 -10.69
N LYS A 128 -0.72 -31.32 -11.60
CA LYS A 128 -0.95 -30.75 -12.94
C LYS A 128 -1.45 -31.77 -13.95
N LEU A 129 -1.08 -33.05 -13.83
CA LEU A 129 -1.63 -34.12 -14.67
C LEU A 129 -3.11 -34.39 -14.36
N THR A 130 -3.52 -34.36 -13.08
CA THR A 130 -4.90 -34.66 -12.68
C THR A 130 -5.92 -33.55 -12.98
N LYS A 131 -5.48 -32.30 -13.22
CA LYS A 131 -6.37 -31.21 -13.68
C LYS A 131 -6.58 -31.19 -15.20
N GLY A 132 -5.90 -32.07 -15.95
CA GLY A 132 -6.02 -32.19 -17.41
C GLY A 132 -6.99 -33.26 -17.90
N ASP A 133 -7.41 -34.18 -17.03
CA ASP A 133 -8.32 -35.29 -17.37
C ASP A 133 -9.66 -35.14 -16.62
N VAL A 134 -10.41 -34.10 -16.99
CA VAL A 134 -11.87 -34.14 -16.91
C VAL A 134 -12.37 -33.85 -18.32
N LYS A 135 -12.61 -34.92 -19.07
CA LYS A 135 -13.30 -34.91 -20.35
C LYS A 135 -14.65 -35.61 -20.17
#